data_AF-A0A3D5D5B7-F1
#
_entry.id   AF-A0A3D5D5B7-F1
#
_cell.length_a   1.000
_cell.length_b   1.000
_cell.length_c   1.000
_cell.angle_alpha   90.00
_cell.angle_beta   90.00
_cell.angle_gamma   90.00
#
_symmetry.space_group_name_H-M   'P 1'
#
loop_
_entity.id
_entity.type
_entity.pdbx_description
1 polymer ?
#
loop_
_entity_poly.entity_id
_entity_poly.type
_entity_poly.pdbx_seq_one_letter_code
_entity_poly.pdbx_strand_id
1 'polypeptide(L)' 'MPDGFTVEKVAGPPLVMRPIEASFDERGRLYVTDSSGSNAPVKEQIKNPTHRVVRLEDTNGDGKFDKSVVFADK' A
#
# COMPACT_ATOMS: atom_id res chain seq x y z
N MET A 1 -0.99 22.36 -5.31
CA MET A 1 -1.02 21.68 -6.61
C MET A 1 -0.95 22.74 -7.69
N PRO A 2 -0.26 22.51 -8.81
CA PRO A 2 -0.37 23.40 -9.97
C PRO A 2 -1.83 23.53 -10.42
N ASP A 3 -2.16 24.64 -11.07
CA ASP A 3 -3.51 24.82 -11.59
C ASP A 3 -3.89 23.68 -12.54
N GLY A 4 -5.14 23.22 -12.42
CA GLY A 4 -5.64 22.05 -13.15
C GLY A 4 -5.38 20.69 -12.49
N PHE A 5 -4.71 20.64 -11.34
CA PHE A 5 -4.49 19.39 -10.59
C PHE A 5 -5.25 19.36 -9.26
N THR A 6 -5.81 18.19 -8.94
CA THR A 6 -6.44 17.88 -7.66
C THR A 6 -5.70 16.74 -6.95
N VAL A 7 -5.88 16.64 -5.63
CA VAL A 7 -5.38 15.54 -4.82
C VAL A 7 -6.56 14.94 -4.09
N GLU A 8 -6.69 13.62 -4.17
CA GLU A 8 -7.75 12.87 -3.51
C GLU A 8 -7.18 11.70 -2.71
N LYS A 9 -7.86 11.35 -1.63
CA LYS A 9 -7.54 10.14 -0.87
C LYS A 9 -8.21 8.95 -1.54
N VAL A 10 -7.38 8.08 -2.13
CA VAL A 10 -7.84 6.86 -2.82
C VAL A 10 -7.67 5.58 -1.99
N ALA A 11 -6.83 5.60 -0.95
CA ALA A 11 -6.61 4.48 -0.04
C ALA A 11 -6.07 4.95 1.32
N GLY A 12 -6.16 4.07 2.33
CA GLY A 12 -5.61 4.25 3.68
C GLY A 12 -6.04 3.09 4.58
N PRO A 13 -5.88 3.18 5.91
CA PRO A 13 -6.36 2.15 6.81
C PRO A 13 -7.88 1.92 6.63
N PRO A 14 -8.36 0.65 6.58
CA PRO A 14 -7.63 -0.60 6.84
C PRO A 14 -6.97 -1.25 5.60
N LEU A 15 -7.07 -0.65 4.42
CA LEU A 15 -6.56 -1.22 3.16
C LEU A 15 -5.03 -1.27 3.12
N VAL A 16 -4.38 -0.21 3.63
CA VAL A 16 -2.93 -0.11 3.80
C VAL A 16 -2.63 0.71 5.06
N MET A 17 -1.70 0.25 5.90
CA MET A 17 -1.48 0.85 7.22
C MET A 17 -0.43 1.97 7.19
N ARG A 18 0.70 1.72 6.53
CA ARG A 18 1.88 2.59 6.47
C ARG A 18 2.53 2.48 5.08
N PRO A 19 1.90 3.08 4.05
CA PRO A 19 2.40 3.03 2.68
C PRO A 19 3.73 3.77 2.55
N ILE A 20 4.71 3.19 1.85
CA ILE A 20 6.03 3.81 1.58
C ILE A 20 6.22 4.08 0.08
N GLU A 21 5.97 3.06 -0.75
CA GLU A 21 6.07 3.11 -2.21
C GLU A 21 4.87 2.37 -2.81
N ALA A 22 4.45 2.80 -4.00
CA ALA A 22 3.37 2.16 -4.72
C ALA A 22 3.56 2.18 -6.24
N SER A 23 3.14 1.11 -6.90
CA SER A 23 3.18 0.98 -8.35
C SER A 23 1.96 0.23 -8.90
N PHE A 24 1.49 0.65 -10.08
CA PHE A 24 0.37 0.02 -10.77
C PHE A 24 0.82 -1.19 -11.60
N ASP A 25 -0.05 -2.18 -11.73
CA ASP A 25 0.08 -3.20 -12.77
C ASP A 25 -0.78 -2.88 -14.01
N GLU A 26 -0.64 -3.70 -15.05
CA GLU A 26 -1.38 -3.61 -16.32
C GLU A 26 -2.91 -3.75 -16.18
N ARG A 27 -3.40 -4.17 -15.01
CA ARG A 27 -4.83 -4.32 -14.71
C ARG A 27 -5.38 -3.18 -13.85
N GLY A 28 -4.58 -2.15 -13.59
CA GLY A 28 -4.96 -1.01 -12.75
C GLY A 28 -4.97 -1.31 -11.26
N ARG A 29 -4.41 -2.44 -10.80
CA ARG A 29 -4.28 -2.75 -9.38
C ARG A 29 -3.04 -2.06 -8.81
N LEU A 30 -3.14 -1.54 -7.60
CA LEU A 30 -2.04 -0.82 -6.96
C LEU A 30 -1.32 -1.71 -5.96
N TYR A 31 -0.04 -1.94 -6.17
CA TYR A 31 0.84 -2.63 -5.23
C TYR A 31 1.49 -1.61 -4.33
N VAL A 32 1.45 -1.83 -3.01
CA VAL A 32 1.94 -0.87 -2.03
C VAL A 32 2.82 -1.58 -1.01
N THR A 33 4.02 -1.05 -0.78
CA THR A 33 4.89 -1.49 0.32
C THR A 33 4.34 -0.93 1.64
N ASP A 34 4.01 -1.81 2.57
CA ASP A 34 3.38 -1.52 3.87
C ASP A 34 4.39 -1.78 4.99
N SER A 35 4.85 -0.70 5.63
CA SER A 35 5.87 -0.76 6.67
C SER A 35 5.33 -1.37 7.97
N SER A 36 6.17 -2.13 8.67
CA SER A 36 5.91 -2.56 10.04
C SER A 36 5.75 -1.40 11.03
N GLY A 37 6.31 -0.23 10.71
CA GLY A 37 6.43 0.89 11.64
C GLY A 37 7.45 0.67 12.76
N SER A 38 8.28 -0.38 12.68
CA SER A 38 9.32 -0.67 13.66
C SER A 38 10.56 0.20 13.44
N ASN A 39 11.06 0.78 14.53
CA ASN A 39 12.36 1.46 14.59
C ASN A 39 13.46 0.57 15.20
N ALA A 40 13.20 -0.72 15.42
CA ALA A 40 14.18 -1.64 15.98
C ALA A 40 15.40 -1.79 15.03
N PRO A 41 16.59 -2.15 15.54
CA PRO A 41 17.73 -2.45 14.68
C PRO A 41 17.39 -3.53 13.64
N VAL A 42 17.98 -3.41 12.44
CA VAL A 42 17.72 -4.34 11.31
C VAL A 42 17.87 -5.81 11.71
N LYS A 43 18.87 -6.13 12.55
CA LYS A 43 19.11 -7.51 13.06
C LYS A 43 17.92 -8.08 13.85
N GLU A 44 17.12 -7.24 14.49
CA GLU A 44 15.92 -7.65 15.21
C GLU A 44 14.71 -7.76 14.27
N GLN A 45 14.56 -6.81 13.36
CA GLN A 45 13.47 -6.81 12.38
C GLN A 45 13.47 -8.06 11.48
N ILE A 46 14.65 -8.53 11.08
CA ILE A 46 14.78 -9.71 10.21
C ILE A 46 14.33 -11.00 10.93
N LYS A 47 14.34 -11.05 12.27
CA LYS A 47 13.88 -12.25 13.02
C LYS A 47 12.37 -12.45 12.93
N ASN A 48 11.62 -11.37 12.76
CA ASN A 48 10.17 -11.39 12.60
C ASN A 48 9.74 -10.26 11.66
N PRO A 49 9.93 -10.41 10.34
CA PRO A 49 9.57 -9.38 9.39
C PRO A 49 8.04 -9.25 9.35
N THR A 50 7.55 -8.06 9.69
CA THR A 50 6.12 -7.72 9.63
C THR A 50 5.81 -6.71 8.54
N HIS A 51 6.81 -6.38 7.71
CA HIS A 51 6.64 -5.63 6.47
C HIS A 51 5.96 -6.53 5.44
N ARG A 52 5.15 -5.93 4.57
CA ARG A 52 4.43 -6.68 3.53
C ARG A 52 4.22 -5.81 2.30
N VAL A 53 3.93 -6.45 1.18
CA VAL A 53 3.36 -5.81 0.00
C VAL A 53 1.88 -6.13 -0.02
N VAL A 54 1.04 -5.11 -0.05
CA VAL A 54 -0.41 -5.27 -0.25
C VAL A 54 -0.76 -4.93 -1.70
N ARG A 55 -1.74 -5.63 -2.27
CA ARG A 55 -2.35 -5.28 -3.55
C ARG A 55 -3.75 -4.75 -3.30
N LEU A 56 -3.97 -3.53 -3.76
CA LEU A 56 -5.24 -2.83 -3.69
C LEU A 56 -5.98 -2.96 -5.03
N GLU A 57 -7.29 -3.11 -4.96
CA GLU A 57 -8.18 -3.26 -6.10
C GLU A 57 -9.39 -2.35 -5.91
N ASP A 58 -9.71 -1.59 -6.95
CA ASP A 58 -10.97 -0.87 -7.10
C ASP A 58 -11.93 -1.81 -7.87
N THR A 59 -12.94 -2.30 -7.18
CA THR A 59 -13.89 -3.29 -7.70
C THR A 59 -15.14 -2.64 -8.30
N ASN A 60 -15.33 -1.33 -8.11
CA ASN A 60 -16.51 -0.60 -8.57
C ASN A 60 -16.21 0.43 -9.68
N GLY A 61 -14.93 0.69 -9.96
CA GLY A 61 -14.45 1.58 -11.03
C GLY A 61 -14.60 3.08 -10.71
N ASP A 62 -14.72 3.46 -9.43
CA ASP A 62 -14.90 4.85 -9.01
C ASP A 62 -13.57 5.61 -8.77
N GLY A 63 -12.42 4.92 -8.95
CA GLY A 63 -11.08 5.46 -8.73
C GLY A 63 -10.61 5.37 -7.28
N LYS A 64 -11.40 4.79 -6.37
CA LYS A 64 -11.05 4.57 -4.96
C LYS A 64 -10.95 3.07 -4.71
N PHE A 65 -9.84 2.64 -4.13
CA PHE A 65 -9.65 1.25 -3.80
C PHE A 65 -10.57 0.84 -2.65
N ASP A 66 -11.18 -0.34 -2.76
CA ASP A 66 -12.09 -0.88 -1.74
C ASP A 66 -11.65 -2.27 -1.23
N LYS A 67 -10.72 -2.93 -1.93
CA LYS A 67 -10.24 -4.26 -1.59
C LYS A 67 -8.73 -4.28 -1.40
N SER A 68 -8.28 -5.04 -0.40
CA SER A 68 -6.86 -5.25 -0.08
C SER A 68 -6.56 -6.73 0.12
N VAL A 69 -5.43 -7.18 -0.42
CA VAL A 69 -4.90 -8.53 -0.22
C VAL A 69 -3.41 -8.44 0.09
N VAL A 70 -2.92 -9.21 1.06
CA VAL A 70 -1.48 -9.38 1.27
C VAL A 70 -0.92 -10.14 0.08
N PHE A 71 -0.12 -9.47 -0.74
CA PHE A 71 0.48 -10.04 -1.95
C PHE A 71 1.77 -10.79 -1.63
N ALA A 72 2.61 -10.22 -0.77
CA ALA A 72 3.86 -10.84 -0.32
C ALA A 72 4.18 -10.39 1.11
N ASP A 73 4.68 -11.30 1.95
CA ASP A 73 5.04 -11.06 3.35
C ASP A 73 6.29 -11.82 3.80
N LYS A 74 6.98 -12.52 2.88
CA LYS A 74 8.16 -13.35 3.12
C LYS A 74 9.12 -13.32 1.95
#